data_AF-A0A3N5YYM9-F1
#
_entry.id   AF-A0A3N5YYM9-F1
#
_cell.length_a   1.000
_cell.length_b   1.000
_cell.length_c   1.000
_cell.angle_alpha   90.00
_cell.angle_beta   90.00
_cell.angle_gamma   90.00
#
_symmetry.space_group_name_H-M   'P 1'
#
loop_
_entity.id
_entity.type
_entity.pdbx_description
1 polymer ?
#
loop_
_entity_poly.entity_id
_entity_poly.type
_entity_poly.pdbx_seq_one_letter_code
_entity_poly.pdbx_strand_id
1 'polypeptide(L)'
;EHDILGFQRYDDVPGWEIPGRYFDYVRSGDARGLEAVVEHNRLDVLSLAAVTAVALRVVDGGADEARAPYESLALGRFYENAGLFDEATACYRRVAEDGATMARSCHPWVRNEGLRRLAFRLHRDHRHGEAAETWERLLALGVNEGCELEACEALAIFHEHRSRNLDRAFAYASRAFERQKEPAARAALRHRLDRIERKMERAAMRAGGPRLSDAGEIEAQSV
;
A
#
# COMPACT_ATOMS: atom_id res chain seq x y z
N GLU A 1 -19.82 17.45 1.63
CA GLU A 1 -21.22 17.57 2.08
C GLU A 1 -22.18 17.20 0.97
N HIS A 2 -22.24 17.95 -0.12
CA HIS A 2 -23.10 17.67 -1.27
C HIS A 2 -23.00 16.22 -1.78
N ASP A 3 -21.80 15.72 -2.06
CA ASP A 3 -21.63 14.36 -2.63
C ASP A 3 -21.93 13.23 -1.63
N ILE A 4 -21.99 13.55 -0.33
CA ILE A 4 -22.22 12.58 0.76
C ILE A 4 -23.68 12.63 1.23
N LEU A 5 -24.28 13.82 1.29
CA LEU A 5 -25.62 14.07 1.82
C LEU A 5 -26.67 14.36 0.73
N GLY A 6 -26.27 14.61 -0.51
CA GLY A 6 -27.16 15.02 -1.60
C GLY A 6 -27.83 16.38 -1.38
N PHE A 7 -27.31 17.18 -0.45
CA PHE A 7 -27.90 18.45 -0.04
C PHE A 7 -27.20 19.62 -0.74
N GLN A 8 -28.00 20.51 -1.34
CA GLN A 8 -27.52 21.69 -2.05
C GLN A 8 -28.11 22.95 -1.39
N ARG A 9 -27.25 23.86 -0.95
CA ARG A 9 -27.61 25.11 -0.27
C ARG A 9 -27.86 26.20 -1.32
N TYR A 10 -28.98 26.91 -1.25
CA TYR A 10 -29.38 27.90 -2.26
C TYR A 10 -29.10 29.36 -1.89
N ASP A 11 -29.04 29.71 -0.59
CA ASP A 11 -28.88 31.09 -0.11
C ASP A 11 -27.75 31.24 0.94
N ASP A 12 -26.66 30.49 0.78
CA ASP A 12 -25.57 30.47 1.76
C ASP A 12 -24.59 31.65 1.61
N VAL A 13 -24.06 32.16 2.71
CA VAL A 13 -23.01 33.20 2.68
C VAL A 13 -21.69 32.55 2.30
N PRO A 14 -20.92 33.12 1.36
CA PRO A 14 -19.58 32.63 1.07
C PRO A 14 -18.71 32.68 2.33
N GLY A 15 -18.06 31.57 2.68
CA GLY A 15 -17.29 31.46 3.93
C GLY A 15 -16.20 32.53 4.11
N TRP A 16 -15.68 33.10 3.01
CA TRP A 16 -14.69 34.18 3.05
C TRP A 16 -15.28 35.53 3.48
N GLU A 17 -16.60 35.75 3.38
CA GLU A 17 -17.28 36.98 3.83
C GLU A 17 -17.54 36.97 5.34
N ILE A 18 -17.59 35.79 5.96
CA ILE A 18 -17.98 35.61 7.37
C ILE A 18 -17.10 36.44 8.33
N PRO A 19 -15.75 36.46 8.22
CA PRO A 19 -14.92 37.27 9.10
C PRO A 19 -15.23 38.77 8.98
N GLY A 20 -15.48 39.26 7.76
CA GLY A 20 -15.80 40.68 7.52
C GLY A 20 -17.09 41.09 8.21
N ARG A 21 -18.16 40.30 8.02
CA ARG A 21 -19.47 40.52 8.65
C ARG A 21 -19.39 40.49 10.18
N TYR A 22 -18.56 39.61 10.75
CA TYR A 22 -18.31 39.57 12.19
C TYR A 22 -17.62 40.84 12.71
N PHE A 23 -16.56 41.30 12.03
CA PHE A 23 -15.85 42.52 12.45
C PHE A 23 -16.70 43.79 12.29
N ASP A 24 -17.59 43.84 11.29
CA ASP A 24 -18.54 44.94 11.14
C ASP A 24 -19.51 45.00 12.30
N TYR A 25 -20.04 43.86 12.75
CA TYR A 25 -20.83 43.78 13.98
C TYR A 25 -20.04 44.24 15.21
N VAL A 26 -18.80 43.76 15.41
CA VAL A 26 -17.98 44.15 16.58
C VAL A 26 -17.73 45.67 16.61
N ARG A 27 -17.57 46.31 15.44
CA ARG A 27 -17.33 47.76 15.34
C ARG A 27 -18.61 48.59 15.49
N SER A 28 -19.72 48.15 14.90
CA SER A 28 -20.95 48.95 14.77
C SER A 28 -22.04 48.61 15.79
N GLY A 29 -22.00 47.41 16.37
CA GLY A 29 -23.10 46.82 17.14
C GLY A 29 -24.28 46.35 16.30
N ASP A 30 -24.25 46.50 14.97
CA ASP A 30 -25.35 46.11 14.07
C ASP A 30 -25.29 44.62 13.73
N ALA A 31 -26.27 43.86 14.23
CA ALA A 31 -26.33 42.42 14.07
C ALA A 31 -26.99 41.94 12.77
N ARG A 32 -27.56 42.84 11.94
CA ARG A 32 -28.29 42.45 10.71
C ARG A 32 -27.43 41.63 9.73
N GLY A 33 -26.12 41.91 9.68
CA GLY A 33 -25.18 41.14 8.85
C GLY A 33 -24.87 39.73 9.37
N LEU A 34 -25.19 39.42 10.63
CA LEU A 34 -24.88 38.16 11.28
C LEU A 34 -25.95 37.08 11.09
N GLU A 35 -27.19 37.44 10.78
CA GLU A 35 -28.28 36.45 10.63
C GLU A 35 -27.89 35.33 9.65
N ALA A 36 -27.37 35.73 8.49
CA ALA A 36 -26.92 34.79 7.47
C ALA A 36 -25.65 34.00 7.89
N VAL A 37 -24.80 34.57 8.75
CA VAL A 37 -23.63 33.87 9.33
C VAL A 37 -24.08 32.80 10.35
N VAL A 38 -25.09 33.12 11.17
CA VAL A 38 -25.65 32.18 12.15
C VAL A 38 -26.34 31.03 11.43
N GLU A 39 -27.10 31.32 10.36
CA GLU A 39 -27.75 30.27 9.57
C GLU A 39 -26.73 29.37 8.87
N HIS A 40 -25.66 29.95 8.29
CA HIS A 40 -24.53 29.18 7.76
C HIS A 40 -23.95 28.22 8.81
N ASN A 41 -23.60 28.74 9.99
CA ASN A 41 -23.04 27.93 11.08
C ASN A 41 -24.02 26.85 11.56
N ARG A 42 -25.32 27.15 11.61
CA ARG A 42 -26.36 26.18 11.98
C ARG A 42 -26.39 25.01 10.99
N LEU A 43 -26.37 25.31 9.69
CA LEU A 43 -26.31 24.31 8.63
C LEU A 43 -25.01 23.51 8.67
N ASP A 44 -23.87 24.14 8.95
CA ASP A 44 -22.58 23.47 9.09
C ASP A 44 -22.56 22.47 10.24
N VAL A 45 -23.08 22.84 11.41
CA VAL A 45 -23.17 21.94 12.57
C VAL A 45 -24.08 20.74 12.26
N LEU A 46 -25.23 20.98 11.63
CA LEU A 46 -26.15 19.90 11.23
C LEU A 46 -25.53 18.99 10.16
N SER A 47 -24.84 19.57 9.20
CA SER A 47 -24.19 18.83 8.11
C SER A 47 -23.02 18.03 8.61
N LEU A 48 -22.22 18.57 9.54
CA LEU A 48 -21.18 17.84 10.23
C LEU A 48 -21.74 16.64 11.00
N ALA A 49 -22.85 16.83 11.73
CA ALA A 49 -23.51 15.72 12.43
C ALA A 49 -24.01 14.65 11.44
N ALA A 50 -24.60 15.05 10.32
CA ALA A 50 -25.09 14.14 9.28
C ALA A 50 -23.96 13.36 8.60
N VAL A 51 -22.88 14.04 8.18
CA VAL A 51 -21.68 13.39 7.61
C VAL A 51 -21.04 12.45 8.62
N THR A 52 -20.98 12.85 9.90
CA THR A 52 -20.46 12.00 10.97
C THR A 52 -21.31 10.75 11.15
N ALA A 53 -22.64 10.87 11.12
CA ALA A 53 -23.53 9.71 11.19
C ALA A 53 -23.35 8.77 9.99
N VAL A 54 -23.14 9.30 8.78
CA VAL A 54 -22.81 8.50 7.60
C VAL A 54 -21.47 7.78 7.79
N ALA A 55 -20.43 8.49 8.24
CA ALA A 55 -19.11 7.93 8.47
C ALA A 55 -19.15 6.81 9.52
N LEU A 56 -19.89 7.02 10.62
CA LEU A 56 -20.08 5.99 11.66
C LEU A 56 -20.78 4.75 11.11
N ARG A 57 -21.79 4.89 10.24
CA ARG A 57 -22.41 3.73 9.58
C ARG A 57 -21.43 2.97 8.69
N VAL A 58 -20.60 3.67 7.94
CA VAL A 58 -19.56 3.03 7.10
C VAL A 58 -18.53 2.31 7.97
N VAL A 59 -18.15 2.88 9.11
CA VAL A 59 -17.24 2.25 10.08
C VAL A 59 -17.88 1.05 10.78
N ASP A 60 -19.18 1.08 11.04
CA ASP A 60 -19.90 -0.04 11.66
C ASP A 60 -20.13 -1.19 10.67
N GLY A 61 -20.45 -0.86 9.41
CA GLY A 61 -20.64 -1.84 8.32
C GLY A 61 -19.34 -2.37 7.70
N GLY A 62 -18.19 -1.74 7.98
CA GLY A 62 -16.90 -2.23 7.55
C GLY A 62 -16.65 -2.15 6.05
N ALA A 63 -15.79 -3.03 5.55
CA ALA A 63 -15.37 -3.04 4.16
C ALA A 63 -16.55 -3.17 3.17
N ASP A 64 -17.62 -3.85 3.56
CA ASP A 64 -18.78 -4.10 2.70
C ASP A 64 -19.65 -2.85 2.48
N GLU A 65 -19.64 -1.93 3.43
CA GLU A 65 -20.40 -0.66 3.35
C GLU A 65 -19.67 0.41 2.52
N ALA A 66 -18.38 0.19 2.21
CA ALA A 66 -17.63 1.07 1.34
C ALA A 66 -18.15 0.96 -0.12
N ARG A 67 -18.60 2.08 -0.68
CA ARG A 67 -19.24 2.16 -2.00
C ARG A 67 -18.25 2.33 -3.13
N ALA A 68 -17.03 2.73 -2.81
CA ALA A 68 -15.97 2.97 -3.78
C ALA A 68 -14.60 2.54 -3.24
N PRO A 69 -13.63 2.23 -4.12
CA PRO A 69 -12.29 1.85 -3.71
C PRO A 69 -11.58 2.89 -2.84
N TYR A 70 -11.83 4.18 -3.05
CA TYR A 70 -11.22 5.23 -2.22
C TYR A 70 -11.83 5.28 -0.81
N GLU A 71 -13.13 5.00 -0.65
CA GLU A 71 -13.79 4.88 0.65
C GLU A 71 -13.20 3.68 1.41
N SER A 72 -13.06 2.53 0.74
CA SER A 72 -12.45 1.33 1.34
C SER A 72 -10.99 1.58 1.72
N LEU A 73 -10.21 2.29 0.90
CA LEU A 73 -8.83 2.65 1.24
C LEU A 73 -8.76 3.58 2.46
N ALA A 74 -9.63 4.59 2.53
CA ALA A 74 -9.70 5.51 3.66
C ALA A 74 -10.13 4.79 4.96
N LEU A 75 -11.12 3.91 4.86
CA LEU A 75 -11.60 3.09 5.97
C LEU A 75 -10.51 2.13 6.47
N GLY A 76 -9.78 1.49 5.57
CA GLY A 76 -8.64 0.64 5.96
C GLY A 76 -7.55 1.39 6.73
N ARG A 77 -7.25 2.64 6.32
CA ARG A 77 -6.31 3.52 7.04
C ARG A 77 -6.84 3.93 8.41
N PHE A 78 -8.14 4.19 8.51
CA PHE A 78 -8.80 4.49 9.78
C PHE A 78 -8.66 3.32 10.76
N TYR A 79 -8.99 2.10 10.32
CA TYR A 79 -8.85 0.91 11.15
C TYR A 79 -7.40 0.62 11.53
N GLU A 80 -6.44 0.81 10.61
CA GLU A 80 -5.03 0.63 10.91
C GLU A 80 -4.53 1.60 12.00
N ASN A 81 -4.96 2.87 11.94
CA ASN A 81 -4.66 3.86 12.97
C ASN A 81 -5.33 3.53 14.32
N ALA A 82 -6.49 2.88 14.29
CA ALA A 82 -7.20 2.41 15.48
C ALA A 82 -6.66 1.07 16.03
N GLY A 83 -5.69 0.43 15.36
CA GLY A 83 -5.15 -0.88 15.74
C GLY A 83 -6.04 -2.07 15.35
N LEU A 84 -7.11 -1.83 14.58
CA LEU A 84 -8.06 -2.83 14.09
C LEU A 84 -7.54 -3.43 12.77
N PHE A 85 -6.58 -4.33 12.89
CA PHE A 85 -5.78 -4.74 11.74
C PHE A 85 -6.46 -5.73 10.79
N ASP A 86 -7.38 -6.55 11.30
CA ASP A 86 -8.11 -7.52 10.48
C ASP A 86 -9.12 -6.80 9.58
N GLU A 87 -9.80 -5.79 10.13
CA GLU A 87 -10.72 -4.90 9.45
C GLU A 87 -9.99 -4.05 8.40
N ALA A 88 -8.82 -3.52 8.76
CA ALA A 88 -7.94 -2.83 7.81
C ALA A 88 -7.55 -3.72 6.63
N THR A 89 -7.19 -4.97 6.91
CA THR A 89 -6.80 -5.97 5.92
C THR A 89 -7.97 -6.32 4.99
N ALA A 90 -9.19 -6.47 5.52
CA ALA A 90 -10.39 -6.68 4.72
C ALA A 90 -10.65 -5.51 3.76
N CYS A 91 -10.51 -4.27 4.24
CA CYS A 91 -10.65 -3.07 3.41
C CYS A 91 -9.62 -3.02 2.27
N TYR A 92 -8.35 -3.30 2.56
CA TYR A 92 -7.30 -3.29 1.53
C TYR A 92 -7.44 -4.44 0.53
N ARG A 93 -7.90 -5.62 0.97
CA ARG A 93 -8.22 -6.75 0.09
C ARG A 93 -9.34 -6.38 -0.88
N ARG A 94 -10.40 -5.75 -0.39
CA ARG A 94 -11.50 -5.26 -1.24
C ARG A 94 -11.00 -4.27 -2.30
N VAL A 95 -10.12 -3.32 -1.93
CA VAL A 95 -9.50 -2.39 -2.91
C VAL A 95 -8.70 -3.15 -3.98
N ALA A 96 -7.98 -4.20 -3.59
CA ALA A 96 -7.19 -5.03 -4.50
C ALA A 96 -8.07 -5.87 -5.45
N GLU A 97 -9.20 -6.39 -4.98
CA GLU A 97 -10.15 -7.20 -5.75
C GLU A 97 -11.00 -6.33 -6.68
N ASP A 98 -11.68 -5.33 -6.11
CA ASP A 98 -12.56 -4.41 -6.85
C ASP A 98 -11.77 -3.55 -7.83
N GLY A 99 -10.53 -3.15 -7.51
CA GLY A 99 -9.70 -2.37 -8.41
C GLY A 99 -9.33 -3.10 -9.72
N ALA A 100 -9.41 -4.44 -9.74
CA ALA A 100 -9.23 -5.21 -10.98
C ALA A 100 -10.52 -5.29 -11.80
N THR A 101 -11.67 -5.46 -11.15
CA THR A 101 -12.99 -5.50 -11.80
C THR A 101 -13.43 -4.11 -12.28
N MET A 102 -13.11 -3.07 -11.50
CA MET A 102 -13.49 -1.67 -11.71
C MET A 102 -12.35 -0.83 -12.29
N ALA A 103 -11.42 -1.43 -13.04
CA ALA A 103 -10.24 -0.76 -13.58
C ALA A 103 -10.54 0.51 -14.41
N ARG A 104 -11.80 0.70 -14.86
CA ARG A 104 -12.26 1.93 -15.54
C ARG A 104 -12.66 3.09 -14.61
N SER A 105 -12.98 2.81 -13.34
CA SER A 105 -13.50 3.80 -12.38
C SER A 105 -12.58 4.01 -11.18
N CYS A 106 -11.59 3.13 -10.97
CA CYS A 106 -10.62 3.26 -9.90
C CYS A 106 -9.35 3.98 -10.39
N HIS A 107 -9.01 5.10 -9.77
CA HIS A 107 -7.75 5.79 -10.05
C HIS A 107 -6.57 4.85 -9.73
N PRO A 108 -5.57 4.68 -10.62
CA PRO A 108 -4.49 3.70 -10.46
C PRO A 108 -3.77 3.78 -9.10
N TRP A 109 -3.60 4.99 -8.57
CA TRP A 109 -3.00 5.20 -7.25
C TRP A 109 -3.76 4.51 -6.12
N VAL A 110 -5.10 4.54 -6.11
CA VAL A 110 -5.92 3.94 -5.05
C VAL A 110 -5.72 2.43 -5.01
N ARG A 111 -5.76 1.79 -6.18
CA ARG A 111 -5.52 0.35 -6.32
C ARG A 111 -4.10 -0.03 -5.89
N ASN A 112 -3.10 0.70 -6.37
CA ASN A 112 -1.70 0.41 -6.09
C ASN A 112 -1.38 0.58 -4.59
N GLU A 113 -1.91 1.64 -3.97
CA GLU A 113 -1.75 1.88 -2.52
C GLU A 113 -2.50 0.84 -1.68
N GLY A 114 -3.69 0.40 -2.09
CA GLY A 114 -4.41 -0.70 -1.44
C GLY A 114 -3.61 -2.01 -1.46
N LEU A 115 -3.10 -2.40 -2.62
CA LEU A 115 -2.22 -3.57 -2.77
C LEU A 115 -0.94 -3.46 -1.93
N ARG A 116 -0.28 -2.30 -1.94
CA ARG A 116 0.92 -2.03 -1.15
C ARG A 116 0.66 -2.22 0.34
N ARG A 117 -0.41 -1.63 0.87
CA ARG A 117 -0.80 -1.76 2.28
C ARG A 117 -1.18 -3.19 2.64
N LEU A 118 -1.94 -3.86 1.77
CA LEU A 118 -2.27 -5.27 1.94
C LEU A 118 -1.01 -6.13 2.06
N ALA A 119 -0.02 -5.92 1.19
CA ALA A 119 1.22 -6.68 1.20
C ALA A 119 2.02 -6.46 2.50
N PHE A 120 2.08 -5.23 3.01
CA PHE A 120 2.68 -4.94 4.32
C PHE A 120 1.92 -5.63 5.46
N ARG A 121 0.58 -5.60 5.46
CA ARG A 121 -0.25 -6.28 6.46
C ARG A 121 -0.01 -7.79 6.46
N LEU A 122 -0.12 -8.43 5.30
CA LEU A 122 0.15 -9.86 5.13
C LEU A 122 1.56 -10.23 5.59
N HIS A 123 2.57 -9.38 5.33
CA HIS A 123 3.90 -9.62 5.86
C HIS A 123 3.92 -9.58 7.40
N ARG A 124 3.30 -8.59 8.04
CA ARG A 124 3.24 -8.47 9.50
C ARG A 124 2.50 -9.64 10.14
N ASP A 125 1.50 -10.18 9.47
CA ASP A 125 0.70 -11.31 9.93
C ASP A 125 1.35 -12.68 9.60
N HIS A 126 2.64 -12.68 9.23
CA HIS A 126 3.44 -13.85 8.86
C HIS A 126 2.92 -14.66 7.64
N ARG A 127 1.98 -14.10 6.88
CA ARG A 127 1.42 -14.64 5.63
C ARG A 127 2.33 -14.30 4.44
N HIS A 128 3.59 -14.72 4.54
CA HIS A 128 4.65 -14.29 3.61
C HIS A 128 4.42 -14.68 2.15
N GLY A 129 3.76 -15.83 1.89
CA GLY A 129 3.42 -16.25 0.53
C GLY A 129 2.43 -15.31 -0.14
N GLU A 130 1.33 -15.01 0.52
CA GLU A 130 0.31 -14.09 0.02
C GLU A 130 0.83 -12.66 -0.09
N ALA A 131 1.71 -12.24 0.84
CA ALA A 131 2.40 -10.97 0.72
C ALA A 131 3.24 -10.89 -0.56
N ALA A 132 3.99 -11.94 -0.89
CA ALA A 132 4.79 -12.01 -2.11
C ALA A 132 3.92 -11.97 -3.38
N GLU A 133 2.83 -12.74 -3.43
CA GLU A 133 1.88 -12.70 -4.54
C GLU A 133 1.29 -11.30 -4.73
N THR A 134 0.98 -10.62 -3.62
CA THR A 134 0.46 -9.24 -3.65
C THR A 134 1.50 -8.25 -4.18
N TRP A 135 2.78 -8.39 -3.79
CA TRP A 135 3.87 -7.58 -4.32
C TRP A 135 4.12 -7.82 -5.81
N GLU A 136 4.08 -9.08 -6.27
CA GLU A 136 4.22 -9.43 -7.70
C GLU A 136 3.09 -8.83 -8.53
N ARG A 137 1.86 -8.93 -8.03
CA ARG A 137 0.68 -8.32 -8.65
C ARG A 137 0.82 -6.80 -8.73
N LEU A 138 1.32 -6.17 -7.67
CA LEU A 138 1.57 -4.73 -7.65
C LEU A 138 2.61 -4.32 -8.73
N LEU A 139 3.72 -5.05 -8.84
CA LEU A 139 4.75 -4.78 -9.86
C LEU A 139 4.21 -4.94 -11.30
N ALA A 140 3.33 -5.91 -11.53
CA ALA A 140 2.73 -6.15 -12.85
C ALA A 140 1.83 -4.99 -13.33
N LEU A 141 1.32 -4.17 -12.41
CA LEU A 141 0.41 -3.06 -12.72
C LEU A 141 1.14 -1.76 -13.11
N GLY A 142 2.47 -1.72 -13.00
CA GLY A 142 3.25 -0.50 -13.16
C GLY A 142 3.10 0.42 -11.94
N VAL A 143 4.22 0.71 -11.29
CA VAL A 143 4.26 1.53 -10.08
C VAL A 143 5.36 2.59 -10.19
N ASN A 144 5.32 3.56 -9.29
CA ASN A 144 6.43 4.51 -9.16
C ASN A 144 7.69 3.83 -8.61
N GLU A 145 8.83 4.50 -8.80
CA GLU A 145 10.17 4.00 -8.42
C GLU A 145 10.26 3.57 -6.95
N GLY A 146 9.64 4.32 -6.03
CA GLY A 146 9.66 3.99 -4.60
C GLY A 146 8.91 2.69 -4.28
N CYS A 147 7.71 2.53 -4.83
CA CYS A 147 6.92 1.31 -4.65
C CYS A 147 7.59 0.09 -5.32
N GLU A 148 8.24 0.30 -6.48
CA GLU A 148 8.99 -0.75 -7.16
C GLU A 148 10.15 -1.27 -6.30
N LEU A 149 10.89 -0.36 -5.68
CA LEU A 149 12.00 -0.68 -4.80
C LEU A 149 11.55 -1.50 -3.59
N GLU A 150 10.51 -1.05 -2.89
CA GLU A 150 9.94 -1.75 -1.73
C GLU A 150 9.49 -3.18 -2.08
N ALA A 151 8.78 -3.32 -3.20
CA ALA A 151 8.30 -4.63 -3.66
C ALA A 151 9.46 -5.56 -4.01
N CYS A 152 10.48 -5.06 -4.73
CA CYS A 152 11.65 -5.86 -5.11
C CYS A 152 12.46 -6.30 -3.88
N GLU A 153 12.64 -5.43 -2.88
CA GLU A 153 13.32 -5.79 -1.64
C GLU A 153 12.58 -6.89 -0.87
N ALA A 154 11.26 -6.74 -0.71
CA ALA A 154 10.41 -7.73 -0.05
C ALA A 154 10.44 -9.09 -0.77
N LEU A 155 10.35 -9.09 -2.11
CA LEU A 155 10.38 -10.30 -2.92
C LEU A 155 11.75 -10.99 -2.93
N ALA A 156 12.84 -10.21 -2.94
CA ALA A 156 14.19 -10.76 -2.79
C ALA A 156 14.34 -11.50 -1.45
N ILE A 157 13.86 -10.91 -0.35
CA ILE A 157 13.87 -11.54 0.98
C ILE A 157 13.03 -12.82 0.98
N PHE A 158 11.81 -12.75 0.43
CA PHE A 158 10.89 -13.89 0.41
C PHE A 158 11.49 -15.07 -0.34
N HIS A 159 11.99 -14.85 -1.56
CA HIS A 159 12.54 -15.92 -2.38
C HIS A 159 13.87 -16.46 -1.83
N GLU A 160 14.69 -15.63 -1.19
CA GLU A 160 15.94 -16.07 -0.56
C GLU A 160 15.68 -16.99 0.64
N HIS A 161 14.74 -16.62 1.52
CA HIS A 161 14.60 -17.26 2.83
C HIS A 161 13.45 -18.27 2.92
N ARG A 162 12.35 -18.05 2.19
CA ARG A 162 11.13 -18.86 2.31
C ARG A 162 10.99 -19.84 1.15
N SER A 163 10.90 -19.34 -0.09
CA SER A 163 10.72 -20.22 -1.25
C SER A 163 12.02 -20.90 -1.71
N ARG A 164 13.18 -20.41 -1.23
CA ARG A 164 14.53 -20.86 -1.62
C ARG A 164 14.77 -20.84 -3.14
N ASN A 165 14.10 -19.95 -3.85
CA ASN A 165 14.31 -19.74 -5.28
C ASN A 165 15.38 -18.65 -5.44
N LEU A 166 16.64 -19.07 -5.53
CA LEU A 166 17.77 -18.14 -5.57
C LEU A 166 17.79 -17.29 -6.84
N ASP A 167 17.36 -17.84 -7.98
CA ASP A 167 17.29 -17.11 -9.26
C ASP A 167 16.32 -15.93 -9.16
N ARG A 168 15.11 -16.17 -8.63
CA ARG A 168 14.13 -15.08 -8.41
C ARG A 168 14.62 -14.10 -7.36
N ALA A 169 15.23 -14.57 -6.28
CA ALA A 169 15.80 -13.69 -5.26
C ALA A 169 16.87 -12.75 -5.84
N PHE A 170 17.76 -13.29 -6.69
CA PHE A 170 18.79 -12.52 -7.37
C PHE A 170 18.18 -11.49 -8.34
N ALA A 171 17.20 -11.91 -9.16
CA ALA A 171 16.55 -11.02 -10.13
C ALA A 171 15.90 -9.80 -9.45
N TYR A 172 15.15 -10.00 -8.37
CA TYR A 172 14.54 -8.89 -7.62
C TYR A 172 15.57 -8.03 -6.90
N ALA A 173 16.59 -8.63 -6.27
CA ALA A 173 17.66 -7.88 -5.61
C ALA A 173 18.46 -7.01 -6.60
N SER A 174 18.72 -7.51 -7.81
CA SER A 174 19.42 -6.77 -8.86
C SER A 174 18.58 -5.59 -9.36
N ARG A 175 17.29 -5.82 -9.61
CA ARG A 175 16.35 -4.76 -9.99
C ARG A 175 16.26 -3.66 -8.93
N ALA A 176 16.19 -4.02 -7.64
CA ALA A 176 16.24 -3.06 -6.54
C ALA A 176 17.58 -2.28 -6.51
N PHE A 177 18.70 -2.97 -6.69
CA PHE A 177 20.03 -2.37 -6.68
C PHE A 177 20.22 -1.32 -7.78
N GLU A 178 19.71 -1.58 -8.99
CA GLU A 178 19.79 -0.64 -10.11
C GLU A 178 19.05 0.68 -9.83
N ARG A 179 17.90 0.61 -9.16
CA ARG A 179 17.04 1.77 -8.84
C ARG A 179 17.43 2.49 -7.56
N GLN A 180 18.16 1.84 -6.67
CA GLN A 180 18.53 2.42 -5.38
C GLN A 180 19.54 3.57 -5.53
N LYS A 181 19.16 4.74 -5.01
CA LYS A 181 19.96 5.99 -5.02
C LYS A 181 20.67 6.24 -3.71
N GLU A 182 20.14 5.74 -2.60
CA GLU A 182 20.71 5.94 -1.26
C GLU A 182 21.92 5.02 -1.05
N PRO A 183 23.12 5.58 -0.75
CA PRO A 183 24.36 4.79 -0.69
C PRO A 183 24.34 3.62 0.29
N ALA A 184 23.75 3.80 1.49
CA ALA A 184 23.76 2.76 2.51
C ALA A 184 22.86 1.58 2.12
N ALA A 185 21.64 1.84 1.64
CA ALA A 185 20.73 0.84 1.13
C ALA A 185 21.29 0.14 -0.12
N ARG A 186 21.99 0.89 -1.00
CA ARG A 186 22.66 0.31 -2.17
C ARG A 186 23.78 -0.65 -1.75
N ALA A 187 24.56 -0.31 -0.73
CA ALA A 187 25.58 -1.21 -0.16
C ALA A 187 24.94 -2.46 0.48
N ALA A 188 23.82 -2.31 1.20
CA ALA A 188 23.09 -3.44 1.77
C ALA A 188 22.56 -4.40 0.69
N LEU A 189 22.05 -3.87 -0.43
CA LEU A 189 21.62 -4.65 -1.59
C LEU A 189 22.79 -5.36 -2.26
N ARG A 190 23.95 -4.70 -2.40
CA ARG A 190 25.19 -5.34 -2.91
C ARG A 190 25.57 -6.53 -2.05
N HIS A 191 25.63 -6.37 -0.72
CA HIS A 191 25.96 -7.47 0.18
C HIS A 191 24.98 -8.64 0.10
N ARG A 192 23.69 -8.36 -0.15
CA ARG A 192 22.68 -9.40 -0.40
C ARG A 192 22.95 -10.13 -1.71
N LEU A 193 23.24 -9.42 -2.80
CA LEU A 193 23.59 -10.03 -4.09
C LEU A 193 24.78 -10.97 -3.97
N ASP A 194 25.90 -10.51 -3.41
CA ASP A 194 27.10 -11.34 -3.23
C ASP A 194 26.81 -12.59 -2.37
N ARG A 195 25.90 -12.47 -1.39
CA ARG A 195 25.47 -13.59 -0.55
C ARG A 195 24.63 -14.60 -1.33
N ILE A 196 23.74 -14.13 -2.21
CA ILE A 196 22.90 -14.98 -3.05
C ILE A 196 23.76 -15.71 -4.09
N GLU A 197 24.70 -15.01 -4.74
CA GLU A 197 25.66 -15.60 -5.69
C GLU A 197 26.45 -16.74 -5.06
N ARG A 198 27.05 -16.51 -3.87
CA ARG A 198 27.74 -17.58 -3.13
C ARG A 198 26.85 -18.77 -2.80
N LYS A 199 25.55 -18.54 -2.54
CA LYS A 199 24.59 -19.65 -2.31
C LYS A 199 24.31 -20.41 -3.61
N MET A 200 24.18 -19.72 -4.74
CA MET A 200 23.97 -20.32 -6.06
C MET A 200 25.18 -21.15 -6.49
N GLU A 201 26.40 -20.62 -6.35
CA GLU A 201 27.64 -21.35 -6.62
C GLU A 201 27.74 -22.64 -5.78
N ARG A 202 27.46 -22.55 -4.48
CA ARG A 202 27.46 -23.72 -3.59
C ARG A 202 26.39 -24.73 -3.98
N ALA A 203 25.21 -24.28 -4.40
CA ALA A 203 24.14 -25.15 -4.88
C ALA A 203 24.55 -25.85 -6.19
N ALA A 204 25.17 -25.13 -7.12
CA ALA A 204 25.70 -25.67 -8.38
C ALA A 204 26.81 -26.70 -8.14
N MET A 205 27.77 -26.42 -7.24
CA MET A 205 28.83 -27.37 -6.86
C MET A 205 28.25 -28.65 -6.23
N ARG A 206 27.17 -28.55 -5.46
CA ARG A 206 26.47 -29.72 -4.88
C ARG A 206 25.70 -30.51 -5.92
N ALA A 207 25.07 -29.84 -6.88
CA ALA A 207 24.38 -30.48 -7.99
C ALA A 207 25.35 -31.14 -8.99
N GLY A 208 26.61 -30.67 -9.04
CA GLY A 208 27.68 -31.17 -9.91
C GLY A 208 28.75 -32.05 -9.22
N GLY A 209 28.47 -32.66 -8.07
CA GLY A 209 29.43 -33.54 -7.36
C GLY A 209 29.94 -34.74 -8.19
N PRO A 210 31.14 -35.27 -7.90
CA PRO A 210 32.10 -35.78 -8.89
C PRO A 210 31.64 -37.02 -9.66
N ARG A 211 31.90 -37.07 -10.98
CA ARG A 211 31.97 -38.33 -11.71
C ARG A 211 33.19 -39.11 -11.19
N LEU A 212 32.96 -40.08 -10.31
CA LEU A 212 33.89 -41.16 -10.04
C LEU A 212 33.97 -42.05 -11.30
N SER A 213 34.74 -41.63 -12.29
CA SER A 213 35.21 -42.46 -13.39
C SER A 213 36.58 -41.93 -13.81
N ASP A 214 37.58 -42.20 -13.00
CA ASP A 214 39.00 -42.31 -13.36
C ASP A 214 39.75 -42.80 -12.12
N ALA A 215 39.38 -44.00 -11.67
CA ALA A 215 40.13 -44.77 -10.70
C ALA A 215 40.07 -46.23 -11.14
N GLY A 216 41.09 -46.66 -11.89
CA GLY A 216 41.30 -48.07 -12.19
C GLY A 216 41.80 -48.32 -13.61
N GLU A 217 43.06 -47.98 -13.88
CA GLU A 217 43.95 -48.76 -14.76
C GLU A 217 45.39 -48.26 -14.56
N ILE A 218 45.93 -48.55 -13.38
CA ILE A 218 47.37 -48.81 -13.24
C ILE A 218 47.46 -50.29 -12.88
N GLU A 219 47.38 -51.14 -13.89
CA GLU A 219 47.95 -52.48 -13.79
C GLU A 219 49.32 -52.47 -14.44
N ALA A 220 50.31 -52.75 -13.60
CA ALA A 220 51.68 -52.98 -13.97
C ALA A 220 51.77 -54.19 -14.90
N GLN A 221 52.36 -54.01 -16.08
CA GLN A 221 52.99 -55.11 -16.81
C GLN A 221 54.50 -55.02 -16.60
N SER A 222 54.96 -55.85 -15.68
CA SER A 222 56.30 -56.40 -15.64
C SER A 222 56.19 -57.89 -15.98
N VAL A 223 56.48 -58.25 -17.23
CA VAL A 223 57.27 -59.41 -17.70
C VAL A 223 57.75 -59.10 -19.11
#